data_AF-A0A1U7I046-F1
#
_entry.id   AF-A0A1U7I046-F1
#
_cell.length_a   1.000
_cell.length_b   1.000
_cell.length_c   1.000
_cell.angle_alpha   90.00
_cell.angle_beta   90.00
_cell.angle_gamma   90.00
#
_symmetry.space_group_name_H-M   'P 1'
#
loop_
_entity.id
_entity.type
_entity.pdbx_description
1 polymer ?
#
loop_
_entity_poly.entity_id
_entity_poly.type
_entity_poly.pdbx_seq_one_letter_code
_entity_poly.pdbx_strand_id
1 'polypeptide(L)'
;MISAITVRFFRHTCLTFLPVMAAFSFLPPGNAQTPTPNLPNTPNQAQPLDPSNPNVLRPTPQNNTLLSTAAGQRLMTEASNAVASQNYTLATQKLQEAREVFNQMSNFYQELAASFSGIDNRVADSQRKKALETAQMRDDATYQLALVHRAQNRSELAVPLLVQIIRSQNPTRDLGKKAYQQLFELGFVDTPFPRTGATTTPPNTSQSNQR
;
A
#
# COMPACT_ATOMS: atom_id res chain seq x y z
N MET A 1 27.64 50.40 -14.34
CA MET A 1 26.75 50.19 -15.51
C MET A 1 25.95 48.93 -15.20
N ILE A 2 24.93 49.02 -14.35
CA ILE A 2 23.49 49.07 -14.71
C ILE A 2 23.12 47.97 -15.72
N SER A 3 22.47 46.89 -15.28
CA SER A 3 21.09 46.64 -15.69
C SER A 3 20.44 45.54 -14.85
N ALA A 4 19.38 45.93 -14.14
CA ALA A 4 18.42 45.05 -13.49
C ALA A 4 17.31 44.70 -14.50
N ILE A 5 16.78 43.48 -14.45
CA ILE A 5 15.51 43.17 -15.14
C ILE A 5 14.51 42.64 -14.12
N THR A 6 13.37 43.32 -14.13
CA THR A 6 12.24 43.31 -13.23
C THR A 6 11.12 42.43 -13.78
N VAL A 7 10.56 41.58 -12.91
CA VAL A 7 9.15 41.19 -12.71
C VAL A 7 8.18 41.17 -13.92
N ARG A 8 7.41 40.09 -14.05
CA ARG A 8 6.00 40.20 -14.46
C ARG A 8 5.08 39.20 -13.75
N PHE A 9 4.27 39.74 -12.84
CA PHE A 9 3.07 39.14 -12.27
C PHE A 9 2.05 38.88 -13.37
N PHE A 10 1.47 37.69 -13.41
CA PHE A 10 0.26 37.42 -14.17
C PHE A 10 -0.92 37.30 -13.20
N ARG A 11 -1.58 38.44 -12.99
CA ARG A 11 -2.90 38.55 -12.39
C ARG A 11 -3.91 38.21 -13.48
N HIS A 12 -4.78 37.23 -13.22
CA HIS A 12 -6.00 37.08 -13.99
C HIS A 12 -7.20 37.44 -13.13
N THR A 13 -7.96 38.35 -13.72
CA THR A 13 -9.07 39.13 -13.19
C THR A 13 -10.35 38.46 -13.65
N CYS A 14 -11.30 38.32 -12.72
CA CYS A 14 -12.75 38.48 -12.88
C CYS A 14 -13.44 37.89 -14.13
N LEU A 15 -14.43 37.00 -13.95
CA LEU A 15 -15.83 37.32 -14.32
C LEU A 15 -16.85 36.24 -13.84
N THR A 16 -17.83 36.71 -13.07
CA THR A 16 -19.29 36.43 -13.10
C THR A 16 -19.90 35.03 -12.89
N PHE A 17 -20.81 35.05 -11.92
CA PHE A 17 -21.88 34.09 -11.58
C PHE A 17 -22.90 33.85 -12.70
N LEU A 18 -23.44 32.62 -12.76
CA LEU A 18 -24.77 32.29 -13.27
C LEU A 18 -25.35 31.09 -12.47
N PRO A 19 -26.38 31.26 -11.63
CA PRO A 19 -27.13 30.15 -11.07
C PRO A 19 -28.30 29.77 -12.02
N VAL A 20 -28.26 28.56 -12.55
CA VAL A 20 -29.41 27.96 -13.26
C VAL A 20 -30.33 27.31 -12.22
N MET A 21 -31.50 27.91 -12.03
CA MET A 21 -32.64 27.34 -11.32
C MET A 21 -33.18 26.15 -12.13
N ALA A 22 -33.02 24.93 -11.60
CA ALA A 22 -33.74 23.76 -12.10
C ALA A 22 -35.05 23.61 -11.31
N ALA A 23 -36.18 23.77 -12.01
CA ALA A 23 -37.51 23.61 -11.46
C ALA A 23 -37.76 22.16 -11.01
N PHE A 24 -38.17 22.00 -9.75
CA PHE A 24 -38.52 20.73 -9.14
C PHE A 24 -40.00 20.43 -9.45
N SER A 25 -40.26 19.58 -10.45
CA SER A 25 -41.61 19.13 -10.78
C SER A 25 -42.06 18.03 -9.81
N PHE A 26 -43.06 18.34 -8.99
CA PHE A 26 -43.77 17.37 -8.14
C PHE A 26 -44.54 16.37 -9.02
N LEU A 27 -44.20 15.09 -8.92
CA LEU A 27 -45.01 13.98 -9.43
C LEU A 27 -45.98 13.53 -8.31
N PRO A 28 -47.26 13.27 -8.60
CA PRO A 28 -48.18 12.69 -7.63
C PRO A 28 -47.86 11.21 -7.36
N PRO A 29 -48.06 10.71 -6.12
CA PRO A 29 -47.92 9.29 -5.84
C PRO A 29 -49.07 8.51 -6.46
N GLY A 30 -48.77 7.75 -7.52
CA GLY A 30 -49.67 6.73 -8.04
C GLY A 30 -49.70 5.53 -7.09
N ASN A 31 -50.84 5.32 -6.41
CA ASN A 31 -51.11 4.11 -5.65
C ASN A 31 -51.29 2.93 -6.62
N ALA A 32 -50.22 2.18 -6.88
CA ALA A 32 -50.32 0.85 -7.46
C ALA A 32 -50.60 -0.16 -6.34
N GLN A 33 -51.85 -0.59 -6.21
CA GLN A 33 -52.25 -1.75 -5.41
C GLN A 33 -52.32 -2.97 -6.33
N THR A 34 -51.42 -3.93 -6.14
CA THR A 34 -51.51 -5.33 -6.61
C THR A 34 -50.61 -6.20 -5.70
N PRO A 35 -50.85 -7.52 -5.56
CA PRO A 35 -51.52 -8.10 -4.40
C PRO A 35 -50.54 -8.71 -3.38
N THR A 36 -51.01 -8.86 -2.13
CA THR A 36 -50.34 -9.53 -1.00
C THR A 36 -49.81 -10.93 -1.35
N PRO A 37 -48.49 -11.18 -1.24
CA PRO A 37 -47.95 -12.52 -1.10
C PRO A 37 -47.99 -12.91 0.39
N ASN A 38 -48.56 -14.09 0.67
CA ASN A 38 -48.56 -14.72 1.99
C ASN A 38 -47.14 -14.80 2.59
N LEU A 39 -47.00 -14.39 3.85
CA LEU A 39 -45.82 -14.69 4.67
C LEU A 39 -45.74 -16.20 4.95
N PRO A 40 -44.52 -16.76 4.94
CA PRO A 40 -44.08 -17.50 6.11
C PRO A 40 -42.69 -17.03 6.61
N ASN A 41 -42.65 -16.73 7.92
CA ASN A 41 -41.54 -16.75 8.89
C ASN A 41 -40.08 -16.66 8.39
N THR A 42 -39.41 -15.58 8.78
CA THR A 42 -37.94 -15.48 8.83
C THR A 42 -37.38 -16.38 9.93
N PRO A 43 -36.15 -16.91 9.76
CA PRO A 43 -35.00 -16.13 10.21
C PRO A 43 -33.98 -15.91 9.09
N ASN A 44 -33.41 -14.71 9.09
CA ASN A 44 -32.21 -14.34 8.36
C ASN A 44 -31.10 -15.37 8.58
N GLN A 45 -30.95 -16.31 7.65
CA GLN A 45 -29.67 -16.93 7.33
C GLN A 45 -29.40 -16.59 5.88
N ALA A 46 -28.40 -15.76 5.62
CA ALA A 46 -27.79 -15.71 4.31
C ALA A 46 -27.33 -17.14 4.00
N GLN A 47 -28.03 -17.82 3.09
CA GLN A 47 -27.65 -19.16 2.68
C GLN A 47 -26.23 -19.11 2.11
N PRO A 48 -25.32 -20.03 2.49
CA PRO A 48 -24.01 -20.13 1.88
C PRO A 48 -24.17 -20.22 0.36
N LEU A 49 -23.53 -19.31 -0.37
CA LEU A 49 -23.53 -19.35 -1.83
C LEU A 49 -22.91 -20.69 -2.27
N ASP A 50 -23.68 -21.51 -3.00
CA ASP A 50 -23.16 -22.76 -3.58
C ASP A 50 -22.05 -22.40 -4.60
N PRO A 51 -20.80 -22.80 -4.35
CA PRO A 51 -19.67 -22.50 -5.23
C PRO A 51 -19.78 -23.12 -6.63
N SER A 52 -20.77 -24.00 -6.86
CA SER A 52 -21.03 -24.71 -8.12
C SER A 52 -22.15 -24.07 -8.97
N ASN A 53 -22.83 -23.05 -8.43
CA ASN A 53 -23.97 -22.43 -9.11
C ASN A 53 -23.50 -21.48 -10.23
N PRO A 54 -23.93 -21.69 -11.49
CA PRO A 54 -23.48 -20.90 -12.64
C PRO A 54 -23.97 -19.43 -12.64
N ASN A 55 -24.96 -19.08 -11.81
CA ASN A 55 -25.42 -17.71 -11.61
C ASN A 55 -24.62 -16.93 -10.56
N VAL A 56 -23.65 -17.57 -9.88
CA VAL A 56 -22.75 -16.87 -8.96
C VAL A 56 -21.59 -16.31 -9.77
N LEU A 57 -21.67 -15.02 -10.07
CA LEU A 57 -20.61 -14.25 -10.72
C LEU A 57 -19.34 -14.30 -9.86
N ARG A 58 -18.35 -15.08 -10.30
CA ARG A 58 -17.00 -15.06 -9.74
C ARG A 58 -16.14 -14.06 -10.51
N PRO A 59 -15.34 -13.23 -9.83
CA PRO A 59 -14.28 -12.49 -10.50
C PRO A 59 -13.37 -13.50 -11.20
N THR A 60 -13.25 -13.43 -12.52
CA THR A 60 -12.25 -14.19 -13.26
C THR A 60 -10.87 -13.65 -12.89
N PRO A 61 -9.92 -14.49 -12.43
CA PRO A 61 -8.56 -14.05 -12.18
C PRO A 61 -7.92 -13.71 -13.53
N GLN A 62 -7.99 -12.44 -13.94
CA GLN A 62 -7.26 -11.93 -15.09
C GLN A 62 -5.78 -11.81 -14.73
N ASN A 63 -5.08 -12.94 -14.79
CA ASN A 63 -3.65 -13.07 -14.48
C ASN A 63 -2.73 -12.23 -15.40
N ASN A 64 -3.28 -11.60 -16.45
CA ASN A 64 -2.55 -10.73 -17.38
C ASN A 64 -2.74 -9.23 -17.12
N THR A 65 -3.40 -8.83 -16.03
CA THR A 65 -3.52 -7.40 -15.70
C THR A 65 -2.16 -6.85 -15.28
N LEU A 66 -1.61 -5.92 -16.07
CA LEU A 66 -0.30 -5.29 -15.85
C LEU A 66 -0.22 -4.60 -14.47
N LEU A 67 -1.34 -4.05 -14.01
CA LEU A 67 -1.48 -3.43 -12.70
C LEU A 67 -2.21 -4.39 -11.76
N SER A 68 -1.48 -5.33 -11.17
CA SER A 68 -1.98 -6.28 -10.18
C SER A 68 -0.89 -6.65 -9.18
N THR A 69 -1.27 -7.09 -7.97
CA THR A 69 -0.30 -7.64 -7.01
C THR A 69 0.45 -8.84 -7.60
N ALA A 70 -0.25 -9.69 -8.37
CA ALA A 70 0.34 -10.81 -9.09
C ALA A 70 1.36 -10.37 -10.16
N ALA A 71 1.11 -9.26 -10.88
CA ALA A 71 2.10 -8.70 -11.80
C ALA A 71 3.37 -8.23 -11.08
N GLY A 72 3.23 -7.51 -9.95
CA GLY A 72 4.36 -7.12 -9.12
C GLY A 72 5.16 -8.34 -8.60
N GLN A 73 4.48 -9.40 -8.17
CA GLN A 73 5.15 -10.63 -7.73
C GLN A 73 5.89 -11.34 -8.85
N ARG A 74 5.33 -11.39 -10.07
CA ARG A 74 6.06 -11.92 -11.24
C ARG A 74 7.33 -11.14 -11.53
N LEU A 75 7.27 -9.80 -11.46
CA LEU A 75 8.45 -8.94 -11.61
C LEU A 75 9.52 -9.26 -10.54
N MET A 76 9.12 -9.52 -9.29
CA MET A 76 10.03 -9.96 -8.23
C MET A 76 10.69 -11.31 -8.53
N THR A 77 9.93 -12.27 -9.06
CA THR A 77 10.48 -13.57 -9.49
C THR A 77 11.45 -13.41 -10.66
N GLU A 78 11.08 -12.63 -11.68
CA GLU A 78 11.95 -12.32 -12.81
C GLU A 78 13.25 -11.63 -12.37
N ALA A 79 13.17 -10.70 -11.43
CA ALA A 79 14.33 -10.06 -10.83
C ALA A 79 15.22 -11.07 -10.11
N SER A 80 14.64 -11.96 -9.31
CA SER A 80 15.37 -12.99 -8.57
C SER A 80 16.11 -13.94 -9.51
N ASN A 81 15.47 -14.34 -10.61
CA ASN A 81 16.08 -15.14 -11.66
C ASN A 81 17.24 -14.39 -12.35
N ALA A 82 17.05 -13.09 -12.62
CA ALA A 82 18.09 -12.26 -13.19
C ALA A 82 19.30 -12.11 -12.25
N VAL A 83 19.09 -11.96 -10.94
CA VAL A 83 20.16 -11.98 -9.93
C VAL A 83 20.89 -13.31 -9.93
N ALA A 84 20.17 -14.43 -9.97
CA ALA A 84 20.78 -15.77 -10.01
C ALA A 84 21.63 -15.99 -11.27
N SER A 85 21.25 -15.36 -12.38
CA SER A 85 22.03 -15.35 -13.63
C SER A 85 23.06 -14.21 -13.72
N GLN A 86 23.32 -13.49 -12.62
CA GLN A 86 24.23 -12.34 -12.54
C GLN A 86 23.87 -11.18 -13.50
N ASN A 87 22.65 -11.15 -14.03
CA ASN A 87 22.13 -10.09 -14.85
C ASN A 87 21.55 -8.97 -13.98
N TYR A 88 22.44 -8.24 -13.31
CA TYR A 88 22.05 -7.19 -12.37
C TYR A 88 21.35 -5.99 -13.03
N THR A 89 21.59 -5.75 -14.32
CA THR A 89 20.87 -4.70 -15.07
C THR A 89 19.39 -5.04 -15.20
N LEU A 90 19.07 -6.26 -15.62
CA LEU A 90 17.68 -6.70 -15.72
C LEU A 90 17.03 -6.80 -14.33
N ALA A 91 17.76 -7.30 -13.32
CA ALA A 91 17.26 -7.33 -11.94
C ALA A 91 16.87 -5.94 -11.43
N THR A 92 17.73 -4.94 -11.66
CA THR A 92 17.48 -3.54 -11.30
C THR A 92 16.19 -3.04 -11.94
N GLN A 93 16.03 -3.24 -13.25
CA GLN A 93 14.85 -2.82 -13.99
C GLN A 93 13.58 -3.48 -13.41
N LYS A 94 13.59 -4.79 -13.23
CA LYS A 94 12.43 -5.55 -12.75
C LYS A 94 12.03 -5.17 -11.33
N LEU A 95 13.00 -4.90 -10.46
CA LEU A 95 12.72 -4.43 -9.09
C LEU A 95 12.18 -3.00 -9.08
N GLN A 96 12.64 -2.13 -9.98
CA GLN A 96 12.07 -0.78 -10.13
C GLN A 96 10.62 -0.86 -10.60
N GLU A 97 10.34 -1.65 -11.64
CA GLU A 97 8.97 -1.88 -12.14
C GLU A 97 8.07 -2.48 -11.04
N ALA A 98 8.56 -3.45 -10.27
CA ALA A 98 7.81 -4.04 -9.15
C ALA A 98 7.45 -2.99 -8.09
N ARG A 99 8.40 -2.12 -7.72
CA ARG A 99 8.17 -1.02 -6.76
C ARG A 99 7.06 -0.09 -7.25
N GLU A 100 7.08 0.29 -8.52
CA GLU A 100 6.05 1.17 -9.09
C GLU A 100 4.67 0.51 -9.07
N VAL A 101 4.57 -0.75 -9.50
CA VAL A 101 3.31 -1.51 -9.48
C VAL A 101 2.77 -1.61 -8.05
N PHE A 102 3.59 -1.98 -7.08
CA PHE A 102 3.16 -2.08 -5.69
C PHE A 102 2.81 -0.72 -5.09
N ASN A 103 3.54 0.34 -5.42
CA ASN A 103 3.21 1.68 -4.95
C ASN A 103 1.83 2.13 -5.45
N GLN A 104 1.58 2.02 -6.75
CA GLN A 104 0.29 2.34 -7.36
C GLN A 104 -0.84 1.53 -6.74
N MET A 105 -0.64 0.22 -6.59
CA MET A 105 -1.63 -0.68 -6.00
C MET A 105 -1.95 -0.34 -4.54
N SER A 106 -0.93 -0.01 -3.74
CA SER A 106 -1.13 0.41 -2.35
C SER A 106 -1.94 1.71 -2.26
N ASN A 107 -1.70 2.66 -3.17
CA ASN A 107 -2.44 3.92 -3.23
C ASN A 107 -3.91 3.67 -3.63
N PHE A 108 -4.18 2.84 -4.64
CA PHE A 108 -5.56 2.50 -5.02
C PHE A 108 -6.33 1.84 -3.89
N TYR A 109 -5.71 0.93 -3.15
CA TYR A 109 -6.35 0.34 -1.97
C TYR A 109 -6.60 1.36 -0.85
N GLN A 110 -5.73 2.36 -0.68
CA GLN A 110 -5.98 3.47 0.27
C GLN A 110 -7.15 4.35 -0.19
N GLU A 111 -7.21 4.69 -1.48
CA GLU A 111 -8.31 5.48 -2.06
C GLU A 111 -9.65 4.75 -1.91
N LEU A 112 -9.69 3.45 -2.20
CA LEU A 112 -10.87 2.62 -1.97
C LEU A 112 -11.23 2.52 -0.48
N ALA A 113 -10.23 2.36 0.40
CA ALA A 113 -10.51 2.37 1.84
C ALA A 113 -11.16 3.68 2.29
N ALA A 114 -10.72 4.81 1.74
CA ALA A 114 -11.30 6.12 2.03
C ALA A 114 -12.73 6.24 1.48
N SER A 115 -13.00 5.76 0.25
CA SER A 115 -14.33 5.85 -0.37
C SER A 115 -15.40 5.04 0.37
N PHE A 116 -15.02 3.91 0.98
CA PHE A 116 -15.93 3.08 1.77
C PHE A 116 -15.97 3.46 3.26
N SER A 117 -15.10 4.37 3.70
CA SER A 117 -15.04 4.79 5.11
C SER A 117 -16.34 5.49 5.52
N GLY A 118 -17.01 4.98 6.55
CA GLY A 118 -18.30 5.50 7.01
C GLY A 118 -19.52 4.99 6.21
N ILE A 119 -19.32 4.23 5.14
CA ILE A 119 -20.38 3.54 4.39
C ILE A 119 -20.37 2.05 4.73
N ASP A 120 -19.24 1.39 4.48
CA ASP A 120 -19.02 -0.02 4.81
C ASP A 120 -17.63 -0.18 5.42
N ASN A 121 -17.59 -0.21 6.76
CA ASN A 121 -16.35 -0.34 7.50
C ASN A 121 -15.63 -1.68 7.24
N ARG A 122 -16.36 -2.76 6.91
CA ARG A 122 -15.74 -4.06 6.63
C ARG A 122 -14.99 -4.01 5.30
N VAL A 123 -15.60 -3.38 4.29
CA VAL A 123 -14.92 -3.15 3.02
C VAL A 123 -13.73 -2.22 3.21
N ALA A 124 -13.90 -1.09 3.92
CA ALA A 124 -12.82 -0.17 4.21
C ALA A 124 -11.63 -0.86 4.91
N ASP A 125 -11.89 -1.66 5.95
CA ASP A 125 -10.88 -2.43 6.68
C ASP A 125 -10.14 -3.43 5.76
N SER A 126 -10.87 -4.11 4.88
CA SER A 126 -10.31 -5.04 3.90
C SER A 126 -9.33 -4.33 2.96
N GLN A 127 -9.71 -3.15 2.45
CA GLN A 127 -8.85 -2.38 1.56
C GLN A 127 -7.63 -1.79 2.31
N ARG A 128 -7.78 -1.34 3.57
CA ARG A 128 -6.62 -0.92 4.37
C ARG A 128 -5.61 -2.05 4.58
N LYS A 129 -6.08 -3.28 4.81
CA LYS A 129 -5.21 -4.46 4.92
C LYS A 129 -4.44 -4.72 3.62
N LYS A 130 -5.12 -4.68 2.47
CA LYS A 130 -4.48 -4.85 1.16
C LYS A 130 -3.48 -3.73 0.83
N ALA A 131 -3.80 -2.49 1.22
CA ALA A 131 -2.87 -1.37 1.08
C ALA A 131 -1.58 -1.61 1.87
N LEU A 132 -1.70 -2.03 3.13
CA LEU A 132 -0.56 -2.35 3.99
C LEU A 132 0.27 -3.52 3.44
N GLU A 133 -0.38 -4.62 3.06
CA GLU A 133 0.27 -5.79 2.47
C GLU A 133 1.03 -5.42 1.20
N THR A 134 0.44 -4.58 0.35
CA THR A 134 1.06 -4.18 -0.91
C THR A 134 2.20 -3.17 -0.69
N ALA A 135 2.07 -2.28 0.30
CA ALA A 135 3.18 -1.42 0.72
C ALA A 135 4.35 -2.23 1.29
N GLN A 136 4.09 -3.33 2.01
CA GLN A 136 5.13 -4.27 2.45
C GLN A 136 5.86 -4.88 1.25
N MET A 137 5.13 -5.35 0.23
CA MET A 137 5.74 -5.89 -1.00
C MET A 137 6.59 -4.84 -1.74
N ARG A 138 6.17 -3.57 -1.76
CA ARG A 138 6.99 -2.45 -2.28
C ARG A 138 8.30 -2.31 -1.51
N ASP A 139 8.25 -2.41 -0.20
CA ASP A 139 9.43 -2.26 0.66
C ASP A 139 10.37 -3.47 0.51
N ASP A 140 9.85 -4.69 0.33
CA ASP A 140 10.64 -5.88 0.01
C ASP A 140 11.35 -5.75 -1.34
N ALA A 141 10.65 -5.24 -2.37
CA ALA A 141 11.26 -4.92 -3.67
C ALA A 141 12.35 -3.85 -3.56
N THR A 142 12.12 -2.84 -2.73
CA THR A 142 13.09 -1.78 -2.42
C THR A 142 14.33 -2.35 -1.74
N TYR A 143 14.15 -3.31 -0.83
CA TYR A 143 15.26 -3.96 -0.13
C TYR A 143 16.12 -4.78 -1.10
N GLN A 144 15.49 -5.60 -1.93
CA GLN A 144 16.20 -6.39 -2.93
C GLN A 144 16.95 -5.49 -3.92
N LEU A 145 16.36 -4.35 -4.33
CA LEU A 145 17.02 -3.39 -5.20
C LEU A 145 18.29 -2.80 -4.57
N ALA A 146 18.24 -2.48 -3.28
CA ALA A 146 19.43 -2.03 -2.55
C ALA A 146 20.52 -3.10 -2.52
N LEU A 147 20.16 -4.37 -2.34
CA LEU A 147 21.13 -5.48 -2.37
C LEU A 147 21.75 -5.66 -3.76
N VAL A 148 20.97 -5.53 -4.83
CA VAL A 148 21.48 -5.57 -6.21
C VAL A 148 22.48 -4.44 -6.45
N HIS A 149 22.19 -3.22 -6.01
CA HIS A 149 23.14 -2.11 -6.13
C HIS A 149 24.44 -2.35 -5.34
N ARG A 150 24.36 -2.94 -4.14
CA ARG A 150 25.56 -3.34 -3.38
C ARG A 150 26.38 -4.39 -4.13
N ALA A 151 25.73 -5.40 -4.73
CA ALA A 151 26.42 -6.41 -5.53
C ALA A 151 27.11 -5.82 -6.78
N GLN A 152 26.66 -4.65 -7.25
CA GLN A 152 27.27 -3.88 -8.34
C GLN A 152 28.32 -2.86 -7.86
N ASN A 153 28.69 -2.85 -6.57
CA ASN A 153 29.56 -1.85 -5.96
C ASN A 153 29.03 -0.41 -6.04
N ARG A 154 27.70 -0.23 -6.09
CA ARG A 154 27.00 1.07 -6.14
C ARG A 154 26.25 1.35 -4.84
N SER A 155 26.98 1.32 -3.73
CA SER A 155 26.40 1.50 -2.39
C SER A 155 25.73 2.86 -2.20
N GLU A 156 26.15 3.88 -2.94
CA GLU A 156 25.55 5.22 -2.98
C GLU A 156 24.08 5.21 -3.43
N LEU A 157 23.69 4.26 -4.28
CA LEU A 157 22.30 4.07 -4.69
C LEU A 157 21.53 3.20 -3.69
N ALA A 158 22.21 2.34 -2.94
CA ALA A 158 21.59 1.46 -1.95
C ALA A 158 21.18 2.21 -0.67
N VAL A 159 22.03 3.13 -0.18
CA VAL A 159 21.77 3.90 1.05
C VAL A 159 20.39 4.59 1.08
N PRO A 160 19.99 5.41 0.08
CA PRO A 160 18.69 6.06 0.11
C PRO A 160 17.51 5.07 0.13
N LEU A 161 17.66 3.91 -0.53
CA LEU A 161 16.64 2.86 -0.54
C LEU A 161 16.51 2.20 0.84
N LEU A 162 17.62 1.93 1.52
CA LEU A 162 17.63 1.37 2.87
C LEU A 162 17.04 2.33 3.90
N VAL A 163 17.34 3.63 3.80
CA VAL A 163 16.72 4.67 4.63
C VAL A 163 15.22 4.77 4.34
N GLN A 164 14.81 4.68 3.07
CA GLN A 164 13.39 4.66 2.70
C GLN A 164 12.66 3.49 3.38
N ILE A 165 13.26 2.30 3.42
CA ILE A 165 12.69 1.15 4.10
C ILE A 165 12.54 1.42 5.59
N ILE A 166 13.54 1.99 6.28
CA ILE A 166 13.43 2.29 7.72
C ILE A 166 12.33 3.33 8.02
N ARG A 167 12.11 4.27 7.10
CA ARG A 167 11.03 5.26 7.23
C ARG A 167 9.65 4.64 7.03
N SER A 168 9.53 3.72 6.08
CA SER A 168 8.27 3.02 5.77
C SER A 168 7.97 1.93 6.81
N GLN A 169 9.00 1.14 7.12
CA GLN A 169 9.03 0.05 8.07
C GLN A 169 9.77 0.52 9.31
N ASN A 170 9.03 0.79 10.38
CA ASN A 170 9.60 1.14 11.68
C ASN A 170 10.85 0.29 11.98
N PRO A 171 11.97 0.88 12.45
CA PRO A 171 13.27 0.19 12.61
C PRO A 171 13.20 -1.06 13.50
N THR A 172 12.16 -1.20 14.33
CA THR A 172 11.93 -2.39 15.18
C THR A 172 11.31 -3.58 14.46
N ARG A 173 10.80 -3.40 13.24
CA ARG A 173 10.27 -4.47 12.38
C ARG A 173 11.40 -5.21 11.68
N ASP A 174 11.16 -6.45 11.29
CA ASP A 174 12.22 -7.32 10.75
C ASP A 174 12.88 -6.74 9.49
N LEU A 175 12.11 -6.16 8.56
CA LEU A 175 12.69 -5.53 7.38
C LEU A 175 13.45 -4.24 7.73
N GLY A 176 12.94 -3.45 8.68
CA GLY A 176 13.64 -2.25 9.20
C GLY A 176 14.97 -2.59 9.86
N LYS A 177 15.02 -3.65 10.67
CA LYS A 177 16.27 -4.17 11.27
C LYS A 177 17.26 -4.61 10.22
N LYS A 178 16.81 -5.38 9.22
CA LYS A 178 17.66 -5.81 8.09
C LYS A 178 18.22 -4.60 7.35
N ALA A 179 17.39 -3.62 7.01
CA ALA A 179 17.83 -2.42 6.31
C ALA A 179 18.85 -1.62 7.13
N TYR A 180 18.63 -1.46 8.44
CA TYR A 180 19.58 -0.81 9.34
C TYR A 180 20.92 -1.56 9.42
N GLN A 181 20.87 -2.89 9.51
CA GLN A 181 22.06 -3.73 9.50
C GLN A 181 22.86 -3.54 8.20
N GLN A 182 22.19 -3.44 7.05
CA GLN A 182 22.87 -3.15 5.78
C GLN A 182 23.53 -1.76 5.77
N LEU A 183 22.89 -0.75 6.36
CA LEU A 183 23.50 0.59 6.50
C LEU A 183 24.74 0.56 7.40
N PHE A 184 24.71 -0.22 8.49
CA PHE A 184 25.84 -0.41 9.38
C PHE A 184 27.01 -1.11 8.67
N GLU A 185 26.74 -2.18 7.92
CA GLU A 185 27.76 -2.89 7.12
C GLU A 185 28.39 -2.01 6.02
N LEU A 186 27.66 -1.01 5.54
CA LEU A 186 28.17 -0.04 4.58
C LEU A 186 28.98 1.09 5.24
N GLY A 187 29.03 1.16 6.57
CA GLY A 187 29.66 2.26 7.31
C GLY A 187 28.89 3.58 7.21
N PHE A 188 27.60 3.53 6.83
CA PHE A 188 26.76 4.73 6.80
C PHE A 188 26.29 5.14 8.21
N VAL A 189 26.23 4.18 9.14
CA VAL A 189 25.93 4.40 10.55
C VAL A 189 26.95 3.64 11.41
N ASP A 190 27.31 4.22 12.55
CA ASP A 190 28.41 3.70 13.39
C ASP A 190 27.93 2.92 14.62
N THR A 191 26.62 2.95 14.89
CA THR A 191 26.02 2.30 16.06
C THR A 191 25.19 1.10 15.63
N PRO A 192 25.38 -0.10 16.20
CA PRO A 192 24.54 -1.25 15.88
C PRO A 192 23.14 -1.13 16.50
N PHE A 193 22.13 -1.68 15.82
CA PHE A 193 20.75 -1.77 16.31
C PHE A 193 20.14 -3.14 15.99
N PRO A 194 19.42 -3.79 16.92
CA PRO A 194 19.23 -3.39 18.31
C PRO A 194 20.55 -3.45 19.11
N ARG A 195 20.70 -2.59 20.12
CA ARG A 195 21.89 -2.61 20.98
C ARG A 195 21.98 -3.97 21.67
N THR A 196 23.10 -4.66 21.51
CA THR A 196 23.44 -5.87 22.26
C THR A 196 23.36 -5.55 23.75
N GLY A 197 22.32 -6.05 24.43
CA GLY A 197 22.04 -5.77 25.84
C GLY A 197 20.59 -5.37 26.17
N ALA A 198 19.78 -5.02 25.17
CA ALA A 198 18.34 -4.76 25.37
C ALA A 198 17.49 -6.04 25.26
N THR A 199 17.90 -7.13 25.91
CA THR A 199 16.97 -8.21 26.23
C THR A 199 16.16 -7.76 27.44
N THR A 200 14.84 -7.68 27.26
CA THR A 200 13.86 -7.44 28.31
C THR A 200 14.01 -8.49 29.42
N THR A 201 14.84 -8.21 30.42
CA THR A 201 14.78 -8.89 31.71
C THR A 201 13.45 -8.47 32.34
N PRO A 202 12.50 -9.38 32.59
CA PRO A 202 11.31 -9.06 33.38
C PRO A 202 11.78 -8.50 34.73
N PRO A 203 11.11 -7.50 35.31
CA PRO A 203 11.45 -7.07 36.66
C PRO A 203 11.29 -8.28 37.58
N ASN A 204 12.41 -8.76 38.10
CA ASN A 204 12.44 -9.79 39.13
C ASN A 204 11.86 -9.14 40.39
N THR A 205 10.56 -9.27 40.61
CA THR A 205 9.91 -8.98 41.89
C THR A 205 10.40 -10.03 42.89
N SER A 206 11.63 -9.85 43.37
CA SER A 206 12.15 -10.59 44.50
C SER A 206 11.41 -10.14 45.74
N GLN A 207 10.69 -11.10 46.31
CA GLN A 207 10.00 -11.07 47.58
C GLN A 207 10.79 -10.28 48.64
N SER A 208 10.24 -9.14 49.05
CA SER A 208 10.59 -8.49 50.31
C SER A 208 9.34 -8.53 51.20
N ASN A 209 9.04 -9.72 51.73
CA ASN A 209 8.14 -9.87 52.86
C ASN A 209 8.93 -10.50 54.01
N GLN A 210 9.74 -9.67 54.66
CA GLN A 210 10.23 -9.89 56.02
C GLN A 210 9.77 -8.72 56.89
N ARG A 211 8.65 -8.91 57.58
CA ARG A 211 8.45 -8.67 59.02
C ARG A 211 6.96 -8.71 59.37
#